data_AF-A0A2E3XW56-F1
#
_entry.id   AF-A0A2E3XW56-F1
#
_cell.length_a   1.000
_cell.length_b   1.000
_cell.length_c   1.000
_cell.angle_alpha   90.00
_cell.angle_beta   90.00
_cell.angle_gamma   90.00
#
_symmetry.space_group_name_H-M   'P 1'
#
loop_
_entity.id
_entity.type
_entity.pdbx_description
1 polymer ?
#
loop_
_entity_poly.entity_id
_entity_poly.type
_entity_poly.pdbx_seq_one_letter_code
_entity_poly.pdbx_strand_id
1 'polypeptide(L)'
;MLNLAKLKIVTKRRGKIMKKMILLVIAAMFSLNTMALSCHGTEPFWGAEITKDLVSLDFIGEGIKEIPITEVHEAAGFVSGFVTTFSSGGKPVAVTTSNKCNNSMSDHIFPKEVIIFLGETVLYGCCGEGVIPE
;
A
#
# COMPACT_ATOMS: atom_id res chain seq x y z
N MET A 1 -55.28 26.33 -32.75
CA MET A 1 -54.92 26.13 -31.32
C MET A 1 -53.88 25.02 -31.23
N LEU A 2 -52.58 25.35 -31.18
CA LEU A 2 -51.50 24.36 -31.08
C LEU A 2 -51.11 24.15 -29.60
N ASN A 3 -51.07 22.89 -29.20
CA ASN A 3 -51.01 22.40 -27.83
C ASN A 3 -49.57 22.50 -27.25
N LEU A 4 -49.37 23.36 -26.25
CA LEU A 4 -48.10 23.69 -25.57
C LEU A 4 -47.53 22.57 -24.67
N ALA A 5 -48.18 21.40 -24.56
CA ALA A 5 -47.81 20.37 -23.60
C ALA A 5 -46.62 19.47 -24.00
N LYS A 6 -46.21 19.43 -25.28
CA LYS A 6 -45.16 18.51 -25.74
C LYS A 6 -43.71 18.98 -25.55
N LEU A 7 -43.48 20.28 -25.27
CA LEU A 7 -42.10 20.80 -25.18
C LEU A 7 -41.39 20.58 -23.83
N LYS A 8 -42.11 20.30 -22.73
CA LYS A 8 -41.50 20.17 -21.39
C LYS A 8 -40.89 18.79 -21.09
N ILE A 9 -41.21 17.77 -21.87
CA ILE A 9 -40.81 16.38 -21.55
C ILE A 9 -39.40 16.04 -22.07
N VAL A 10 -38.97 16.69 -23.16
CA VAL A 10 -37.68 16.38 -23.81
C VAL A 10 -36.49 16.94 -23.01
N THR A 11 -36.66 18.07 -22.32
CA THR A 11 -35.55 18.74 -21.58
C THR A 11 -35.26 18.12 -20.21
N LYS A 12 -36.24 17.48 -19.55
CA LYS A 12 -36.07 16.93 -18.20
C LYS A 12 -35.33 15.58 -18.17
N ARG A 13 -35.34 14.80 -19.27
CA ARG A 13 -34.65 13.49 -19.34
C ARG A 13 -33.16 13.59 -19.66
N ARG A 14 -32.68 14.63 -20.34
CA ARG A 14 -31.27 14.79 -20.70
C ARG A 14 -30.36 15.05 -19.48
N GLY A 15 -30.82 15.82 -18.48
CA GLY A 15 -30.01 16.14 -17.30
C GLY A 15 -29.75 14.98 -16.33
N LYS A 16 -30.63 13.96 -16.31
CA LYS A 16 -30.54 12.84 -15.36
C LYS A 16 -29.62 11.71 -15.83
N ILE A 17 -29.48 11.54 -17.15
CA ILE A 17 -28.62 10.52 -17.75
C ILE A 17 -27.16 11.01 -17.80
N MET A 18 -26.93 12.29 -18.10
CA MET A 18 -25.57 12.87 -18.10
C MET A 18 -24.90 12.90 -16.72
N LYS A 19 -25.65 13.12 -15.63
CA LYS A 19 -25.09 13.06 -14.27
C LYS A 19 -24.73 11.65 -13.80
N LYS A 20 -25.41 10.61 -14.30
CA LYS A 20 -25.10 9.20 -13.93
C LYS A 20 -23.91 8.63 -14.70
N MET A 21 -23.68 9.06 -15.95
CA MET A 21 -22.49 8.63 -16.71
C MET A 21 -21.21 9.30 -16.24
N ILE A 22 -21.26 10.57 -15.81
CA ILE A 22 -20.07 11.28 -15.31
C ILE A 22 -19.61 10.73 -13.94
N LEU A 23 -20.51 10.22 -13.11
CA LEU A 23 -20.13 9.61 -11.82
C LEU A 23 -19.46 8.22 -11.96
N LEU A 24 -19.75 7.49 -13.04
CA LEU A 24 -19.26 6.12 -13.24
C LEU A 24 -17.85 6.06 -13.86
N VAL A 25 -17.43 7.11 -14.58
CA VAL A 25 -16.10 7.17 -15.20
C VAL A 25 -15.02 7.61 -14.19
N ILE A 26 -15.36 8.36 -13.14
CA ILE A 26 -14.40 8.80 -12.12
C ILE A 26 -14.03 7.65 -11.15
N ALA A 27 -14.84 6.59 -11.05
CA ALA A 27 -14.60 5.47 -10.15
C ALA A 27 -13.60 4.43 -10.69
N ALA A 28 -13.22 4.48 -11.96
CA ALA A 28 -12.46 3.42 -12.63
C ALA A 28 -10.97 3.75 -12.86
N MET A 29 -10.45 4.90 -12.40
CA MET A 29 -9.08 5.34 -12.70
C MET A 29 -8.31 5.91 -11.51
N PHE A 30 -8.69 5.57 -10.27
CA PHE A 30 -7.73 5.64 -9.18
C PHE A 30 -6.85 4.40 -9.23
N SER A 31 -5.91 4.36 -10.18
CA SER A 31 -4.67 3.60 -10.01
C SER A 31 -3.93 4.24 -8.85
N LEU A 32 -4.28 3.83 -7.64
CA LEU A 32 -3.45 4.06 -6.48
C LEU A 32 -2.19 3.24 -6.74
N ASN A 33 -1.16 3.91 -7.29
CA ASN A 33 0.21 3.45 -7.19
C ASN A 33 0.49 3.30 -5.69
N THR A 34 0.19 2.11 -5.17
CA THR A 34 0.39 1.80 -3.78
C THR A 34 1.89 1.62 -3.66
N MET A 35 2.58 2.63 -3.11
CA MET A 35 4.01 2.54 -2.86
C MET A 35 4.24 1.35 -1.96
N ALA A 36 4.76 0.28 -2.56
CA ALA A 36 5.13 -0.94 -1.87
C ALA A 36 6.61 -0.89 -1.56
N LEU A 37 6.99 -1.40 -0.40
CA LEU A 37 8.37 -1.64 -0.05
C LEU A 37 8.65 -3.12 -0.26
N SER A 38 9.60 -3.41 -1.13
CA SER A 38 10.13 -4.76 -1.31
C SER A 38 11.33 -4.93 -0.39
N CYS A 39 11.21 -5.87 0.55
CA CYS A 39 12.14 -6.07 1.64
C CYS A 39 12.67 -7.50 1.66
N HIS A 40 13.90 -7.70 2.12
CA HIS A 40 14.48 -9.03 2.29
C HIS A 40 15.51 -9.06 3.40
N GLY A 41 15.65 -10.24 4.01
CA GLY A 41 16.66 -10.55 5.01
C GLY A 41 17.38 -11.86 4.68
N THR A 42 18.57 -12.02 5.27
CA THR A 42 19.50 -13.09 4.91
C THR A 42 19.38 -14.33 5.79
N GLU A 43 19.26 -14.20 7.11
CA GLU A 43 19.13 -15.37 7.99
C GLU A 43 18.13 -15.14 9.15
N PRO A 44 17.04 -15.93 9.23
CA PRO A 44 16.56 -16.85 8.19
C PRO A 44 16.31 -16.11 6.87
N PHE A 45 16.37 -16.79 5.71
CA PHE A 45 16.04 -16.15 4.44
C PHE A 45 14.55 -15.84 4.37
N TRP A 46 14.20 -14.58 4.11
CA TRP A 46 12.82 -14.16 3.96
C TRP A 46 12.71 -12.98 2.99
N GLY A 47 11.55 -12.85 2.37
CA GLY A 47 11.14 -11.69 1.58
C GLY A 47 9.83 -11.12 2.12
N ALA A 48 9.63 -9.82 1.99
CA ALA A 48 8.36 -9.19 2.33
C ALA A 48 7.99 -8.06 1.37
N GLU A 49 6.72 -7.99 1.01
CA GLU A 49 6.12 -6.83 0.36
C GLU A 49 5.25 -6.09 1.38
N ILE A 50 5.58 -4.83 1.64
CA ILE A 50 4.91 -4.00 2.64
C ILE A 50 4.15 -2.88 1.95
N THR A 51 2.85 -2.82 2.17
CA THR A 51 1.96 -1.74 1.76
C THR A 51 1.30 -1.10 2.99
N LYS A 52 0.44 -0.10 2.77
CA LYS A 52 -0.34 0.50 3.86
C LYS A 52 -1.40 -0.44 4.45
N ASP A 53 -1.78 -1.46 3.68
CA ASP A 53 -2.92 -2.32 3.99
C ASP A 53 -2.50 -3.77 4.30
N LEU A 54 -1.28 -4.16 3.92
CA LEU A 54 -0.83 -5.54 3.97
C LEU A 54 0.68 -5.64 4.12
N VAL A 55 1.13 -6.58 4.95
CA VAL A 55 2.48 -7.16 4.90
C VAL A 55 2.35 -8.58 4.38
N SER A 56 2.90 -8.83 3.20
CA SER A 56 3.00 -10.16 2.60
C SER A 56 4.40 -10.69 2.85
N LEU A 57 4.54 -11.72 3.69
CA LEU A 57 5.82 -12.27 4.12
C LEU A 57 6.01 -13.68 3.56
N ASP A 58 7.15 -13.93 2.95
CA ASP A 58 7.52 -15.23 2.37
C ASP A 58 8.80 -15.75 3.02
N PHE A 59 8.74 -16.97 3.56
CA PHE A 59 9.92 -17.75 3.91
C PHE A 59 10.10 -18.85 2.89
N ILE A 60 11.35 -19.06 2.45
CA ILE A 60 11.66 -20.03 1.41
C ILE A 60 11.08 -21.41 1.76
N GLY A 61 10.06 -21.83 1.01
CA GLY A 61 9.42 -23.14 1.14
C GLY A 61 8.28 -23.24 2.15
N GLU A 62 7.93 -22.15 2.85
CA GLU A 62 6.80 -22.13 3.82
C GLU A 62 5.55 -21.46 3.26
N GLY A 63 5.68 -20.75 2.13
CA GLY A 63 4.58 -20.05 1.48
C GLY A 63 4.36 -18.64 2.04
N ILE A 64 3.44 -17.92 1.39
CA ILE A 64 3.16 -16.52 1.70
C ILE A 64 2.22 -16.41 2.90
N LYS A 65 2.66 -15.67 3.91
CA LYS A 65 1.88 -15.26 5.07
C LYS A 65 1.46 -13.79 4.92
N GLU A 66 0.16 -13.57 4.85
CA GLU A 66 -0.43 -12.23 4.76
C GLU A 66 -0.86 -11.72 6.13
N ILE A 67 -0.44 -10.50 6.47
CA ILE A 67 -0.79 -9.83 7.72
C ILE A 67 -1.46 -8.50 7.37
N PRO A 68 -2.77 -8.33 7.62
CA PRO A 68 -3.47 -7.09 7.30
C PRO A 68 -2.98 -5.97 8.23
N ILE A 69 -2.71 -4.81 7.65
CA ILE A 69 -2.34 -3.61 8.39
C ILE A 69 -3.60 -2.79 8.66
N THR A 70 -3.81 -2.46 9.92
CA THR A 70 -4.95 -1.65 10.37
C THR A 70 -4.55 -0.20 10.64
N GLU A 71 -3.28 0.04 10.95
CA GLU A 71 -2.78 1.34 11.38
C GLU A 71 -1.35 1.56 10.84
N VAL A 72 -1.09 2.78 10.37
CA VAL A 72 0.24 3.23 9.96
C VAL A 72 0.58 4.51 10.71
N HIS A 73 1.74 4.56 11.33
CA HIS A 73 2.20 5.72 12.10
C HIS A 73 3.58 6.17 11.64
N GLU A 74 3.74 7.49 11.51
CA GLU A 74 5.03 8.12 11.28
C GLU A 74 5.64 8.54 12.62
N ALA A 75 6.97 8.56 12.71
CA ALA A 75 7.65 9.06 13.90
C ALA A 75 7.37 10.56 14.13
N ALA A 76 6.96 10.89 15.35
CA ALA A 76 6.77 12.27 15.76
C ALA A 76 8.09 13.05 15.72
N GLY A 77 8.04 14.28 15.18
CA GLY A 77 9.20 15.17 15.11
C GLY A 77 10.16 14.90 13.94
N PHE A 78 9.85 13.94 13.06
CA PHE A 78 10.62 13.67 11.85
C PHE A 78 9.82 13.96 10.58
N VAL A 79 10.53 14.05 9.46
CA VAL A 79 9.88 14.08 8.13
C VAL A 79 9.18 12.75 7.86
N SER A 80 8.08 12.80 7.12
CA SER A 80 7.30 11.61 6.73
C SER A 80 8.18 10.57 6.06
N GLY A 81 8.01 9.29 6.41
CA GLY A 81 8.77 8.18 5.84
C GLY A 81 10.16 7.99 6.44
N PHE A 82 10.60 8.85 7.39
CA PHE A 82 11.86 8.65 8.09
C PHE A 82 11.81 7.42 8.99
N VAL A 83 10.76 7.28 9.80
CA VAL A 83 10.43 6.05 10.52
C VAL A 83 8.94 5.84 10.40
N THR A 84 8.53 4.69 9.87
CA THR A 84 7.13 4.33 9.64
C THR A 84 6.84 2.98 10.27
N THR A 85 5.86 2.92 11.16
CA THR A 85 5.37 1.70 11.81
C THR A 85 4.08 1.24 11.15
N PHE A 86 3.99 -0.05 10.84
CA PHE A 86 2.82 -0.74 10.32
C PHE A 86 2.31 -1.68 11.41
N SER A 87 1.05 -1.53 11.80
CA SER A 87 0.45 -2.27 12.92
C SER A 87 -0.80 -3.03 12.50
N SER A 88 -1.03 -4.16 13.15
CA SER A 88 -2.23 -4.98 13.00
C SER A 88 -2.85 -5.23 14.37
N GLY A 89 -4.09 -4.77 14.57
CA GLY A 89 -4.80 -4.92 15.84
C GLY A 89 -4.05 -4.27 17.02
N GLY A 90 -3.46 -3.08 16.81
CA GLY A 90 -2.72 -2.33 17.83
C GLY A 90 -1.32 -2.87 18.16
N LYS A 91 -0.82 -3.88 17.41
CA LYS A 91 0.53 -4.42 17.59
C LYS A 91 1.42 -4.10 16.38
N PRO A 92 2.69 -3.72 16.58
CA PRO A 92 3.60 -3.50 15.46
C PRO A 92 3.86 -4.82 14.73
N VAL A 93 3.79 -4.76 13.41
CA VAL A 93 4.11 -5.86 12.48
C VAL A 93 5.42 -5.56 11.76
N ALA A 94 5.59 -4.31 11.30
CA ALA A 94 6.83 -3.87 10.67
C ALA A 94 7.17 -2.44 11.08
N VAL A 95 8.44 -2.13 11.21
CA VAL A 95 8.97 -0.77 11.40
C VAL A 95 10.03 -0.56 10.34
N THR A 96 9.86 0.45 9.51
CA THR A 96 10.82 0.83 8.48
C THR A 96 11.51 2.13 8.86
N THR A 97 12.79 2.23 8.57
CA THR A 97 13.58 3.44 8.81
C THR A 97 14.29 3.84 7.51
N SER A 98 14.28 5.13 7.19
CA SER A 98 15.00 5.72 6.07
C SER A 98 16.48 5.88 6.42
N ASN A 99 17.18 4.76 6.40
CA ASN A 99 18.62 4.66 6.64
C ASN A 99 19.26 3.75 5.58
N LYS A 100 20.55 3.99 5.28
CA LYS A 100 21.29 3.16 4.34
C LYS A 100 21.47 1.76 4.93
N CYS A 101 20.92 0.76 4.26
CA CYS A 101 21.02 -0.63 4.67
C CYS A 101 21.88 -1.42 3.67
N ASN A 102 22.79 -2.24 4.18
CA ASN A 102 23.55 -3.20 3.39
C ASN A 102 23.18 -4.60 3.87
N ASN A 103 22.70 -5.45 2.95
CA ASN A 103 22.28 -6.80 3.26
C ASN A 103 23.46 -7.79 3.42
N SER A 104 24.71 -7.31 3.36
CA SER A 104 25.97 -8.06 3.42
C SER A 104 26.13 -9.17 2.37
N MET A 105 25.23 -9.22 1.38
CA MET A 105 25.18 -10.23 0.31
C MET A 105 25.35 -9.62 -1.07
N SER A 106 25.27 -8.28 -1.16
CA SER A 106 25.47 -7.51 -2.38
C SER A 106 26.17 -6.20 -2.06
N ASP A 107 26.81 -5.60 -3.07
CA ASP A 107 27.35 -4.23 -2.97
C ASP A 107 26.23 -3.16 -3.04
N HIS A 108 24.97 -3.58 -3.10
CA HIS A 108 23.83 -2.68 -3.19
C HIS A 108 23.52 -2.07 -1.82
N ILE A 109 23.37 -0.74 -1.80
CA ILE A 109 22.93 0.01 -0.63
C ILE A 109 21.45 0.32 -0.80
N PHE A 110 20.64 -0.30 0.04
CA PHE A 110 19.21 -0.06 0.08
C PHE A 110 18.89 1.25 0.81
N PRO A 111 17.85 1.99 0.39
CA PRO A 111 17.48 3.26 0.97
C PRO A 111 16.81 3.15 2.34
N LYS A 112 16.31 1.95 2.70
CA LYS A 112 15.61 1.70 3.96
C LYS A 112 16.04 0.39 4.60
N GLU A 113 15.91 0.34 5.92
CA GLU A 113 15.95 -0.87 6.73
C GLU A 113 14.56 -1.18 7.28
N VAL A 114 14.34 -2.44 7.69
CA VAL A 114 13.09 -2.87 8.30
C VAL A 114 13.32 -3.84 9.44
N ILE A 115 12.46 -3.74 10.45
CA ILE A 115 12.29 -4.73 11.51
C ILE A 115 10.88 -5.30 11.38
N ILE A 116 10.74 -6.63 11.26
CA ILE A 116 9.45 -7.33 11.23
C ILE A 116 9.26 -8.13 12.52
N PHE A 117 8.07 -8.06 13.10
CA PHE A 117 7.68 -8.73 14.34
C PHE A 117 6.71 -9.87 14.05
N LEU A 118 7.07 -11.10 14.46
CA LEU A 118 6.27 -12.32 14.28
C LEU A 118 6.15 -13.05 15.62
N GLY A 119 5.27 -12.56 16.48
CA GLY A 119 5.17 -13.06 17.85
C GLY A 119 6.45 -12.74 18.61
N GLU A 120 7.25 -13.75 18.92
CA GLU A 120 8.53 -13.61 19.63
C GLU A 120 9.72 -13.50 18.67
N THR A 121 9.53 -13.80 17.38
CA THR A 121 10.60 -13.70 16.38
C THR A 121 10.68 -12.26 15.86
N VAL A 122 11.89 -11.73 15.81
CA VAL A 122 12.20 -10.42 15.22
C VAL A 122 13.14 -10.63 14.05
N LEU A 123 12.74 -10.12 12.89
CA LEU A 123 13.52 -10.17 11.67
C LEU A 123 14.06 -8.78 11.33
N TYR A 124 15.28 -8.72 10.80
CA TYR A 124 15.89 -7.50 10.30
C TYR A 124 16.24 -7.67 8.82
N GLY A 125 16.03 -6.64 8.03
CA GLY A 125 16.30 -6.67 6.60
C GLY A 125 16.44 -5.29 5.98
N CYS A 126 16.69 -5.29 4.68
CA CYS A 126 16.79 -4.07 3.86
C CYS A 126 15.59 -3.97 2.92
N CYS A 127 15.17 -2.75 2.60
CA CYS A 127 14.06 -2.50 1.68
C CYS A 127 14.42 -1.50 0.57
N GLY A 128 13.88 -1.76 -0.62
CA GLY A 128 13.85 -0.83 -1.74
C GLY A 128 12.43 -0.48 -2.16
N GLU A 129 12.29 0.30 -3.23
CA GLU A 129 11.01 0.50 -3.89
C GLU A 129 10.58 -0.81 -4.57
N GLY A 130 9.42 -1.33 -4.19
CA GLY A 130 8.78 -2.46 -4.85
C GLY A 130 7.81 -1.97 -5.93
N VAL A 131 7.77 -2.67 -7.06
CA VAL A 131 6.68 -2.53 -8.05
C VAL A 131 5.79 -3.75 -7.88
N ILE A 132 4.55 -3.56 -7.42
CA ILE A 132 3.56 -4.64 -7.46
C ILE A 132 2.98 -4.66 -8.88
N PRO A 133 3.24 -5.68 -9.71
CA PRO A 133 2.52 -5.84 -10.97
C PRO A 133 1.05 -6.21 -10.66
N GLU A 134 0.11 -5.48 -11.29
CA GLU A 134 -1.33 -5.74 -11.24
C GLU A 134 -1.71 -7.13 -11.79
#